data_AF-A0A840FE12-F1
#
_entry.id   AF-A0A840FE12-F1
#
_cell.length_a   1.000
_cell.length_b   1.000
_cell.length_c   1.000
_cell.angle_alpha   90.00
_cell.angle_beta   90.00
_cell.angle_gamma   90.00
#
_symmetry.space_group_name_H-M   'P 1'
#
loop_
_entity.id
_entity.type
_entity.pdbx_description
1 polymer ?
#
loop_
_entity_poly.entity_id
_entity_poly.type
_entity_poly.pdbx_seq_one_letter_code
_entity_poly.pdbx_strand_id
1 'polypeptide(L)'
;MSSVAEGGRAGAASTRRAASIARPIFLLVIASVLVATAISFVVTFSGPPPFDRPHSLRSIAMTLTGELPPPYDRGGPPPDQAKPPFGRPGPGPLRRRHELSAPAPRSGERADPAARLRLAAELEADRANVLAFTETASEAERDAFVGSYTFAWREGSGWWVVQSRVQPYLTRWHVRTLLAMLAAILLLSLPAWAIVRALTRPLRLLARAADQAGTGAALPPLPGGSREVRDLARAVTTMHARLAHHAEARTAMLAGIAHDLGTPLSRLAFRVEQLPEEARARAAADIEEMRAMIAATLAFTRDEAMAAEANRLDLGSLLDSLVQDMAEAGQPVAIEPGPRAVVRGDSAALRRLFANLIENAVRYGDRARIGWHVDGGTVNAWVADDGPGIDPAQAERLFQPFVRGDPSRNRATGGTGLGLAIARSIATRHGGATTLENGAKGAIARVVLPLAR
;
A
#
# COMPACT_ATOMS: atom_id res chain seq x y z
N MET A 1 46.59 -23.45 -2.30
CA MET A 1 46.78 -22.18 -3.02
C MET A 1 45.58 -21.95 -3.91
N SER A 2 44.90 -20.83 -3.67
CA SER A 2 43.93 -20.13 -4.51
C SER A 2 42.72 -20.87 -5.07
N SER A 3 41.57 -20.74 -4.40
CA SER A 3 40.30 -20.34 -5.01
C SER A 3 39.24 -20.21 -3.89
N VAL A 4 38.28 -19.31 -4.09
CA VAL A 4 37.13 -18.98 -3.21
C VAL A 4 37.44 -17.92 -2.13
N ALA A 5 37.64 -16.69 -2.60
CA ALA A 5 37.41 -15.48 -1.81
C ALA A 5 36.67 -14.47 -2.71
N GLU A 6 35.35 -14.41 -2.58
CA GLU A 6 34.53 -13.19 -2.73
C GLU A 6 33.04 -13.56 -2.58
N GLY A 7 32.58 -13.51 -1.34
CA GLY A 7 31.18 -13.74 -1.00
C GLY A 7 30.90 -13.12 0.36
N GLY A 8 30.95 -11.79 0.45
CA GLY A 8 30.87 -11.13 1.74
C GLY A 8 30.83 -9.61 1.68
N ARG A 9 29.82 -9.03 1.05
CA ARG A 9 29.35 -7.69 1.42
C ARG A 9 27.83 -7.64 1.46
N ALA A 10 27.36 -7.67 2.71
CA ALA A 10 26.14 -7.09 3.24
C ALA A 10 25.40 -6.13 2.28
N GLY A 11 24.30 -6.60 1.73
CA GLY A 11 23.18 -5.76 1.31
C GLY A 11 22.12 -5.84 2.39
N ALA A 12 22.04 -4.83 3.23
CA ALA A 12 20.97 -4.64 4.20
C ALA A 12 19.62 -4.93 3.54
N ALA A 13 18.90 -5.91 4.07
CA ALA A 13 17.55 -6.24 3.64
C ALA A 13 16.62 -5.07 4.03
N SER A 14 16.61 -4.02 3.22
CA SER A 14 15.50 -3.09 3.18
C SER A 14 14.28 -3.92 2.81
N THR A 15 13.40 -4.19 3.77
CA THR A 15 12.03 -4.61 3.54
C THR A 15 11.32 -3.47 2.82
N ARG A 16 11.67 -3.24 1.54
CA ARG A 16 10.88 -2.43 0.62
C ARG A 16 9.55 -3.13 0.56
N ARG A 17 8.57 -2.63 1.33
CA ARG A 17 7.17 -3.02 1.21
C ARG A 17 6.86 -3.01 -0.28
N ALA A 18 6.68 -4.21 -0.86
CA ALA A 18 6.37 -4.34 -2.27
C ALA A 18 5.19 -3.40 -2.56
N ALA A 19 5.42 -2.45 -3.47
CA ALA A 19 4.46 -1.39 -3.73
C ALA A 19 3.14 -2.04 -4.16
N SER A 20 2.07 -1.72 -3.45
CA SER A 20 0.75 -2.34 -3.68
C SER A 20 0.33 -2.17 -5.13
N ILE A 21 0.11 -3.28 -5.84
CA ILE A 21 -0.33 -3.33 -7.26
C ILE A 21 -1.66 -2.59 -7.48
N ALA A 22 -2.42 -2.37 -6.40
CA ALA A 22 -3.62 -1.54 -6.38
C ALA A 22 -3.39 -0.09 -6.86
N ARG A 23 -2.24 0.51 -6.50
CA ARG A 23 -1.90 1.89 -6.92
C ARG A 23 -1.68 2.00 -8.43
N PRO A 24 -0.82 1.19 -9.07
CA PRO A 24 -0.63 1.27 -10.51
C PRO A 24 -1.89 0.90 -11.30
N ILE A 25 -2.69 -0.09 -10.87
CA ILE A 25 -3.98 -0.41 -11.54
C ILE A 25 -4.95 0.78 -11.45
N PHE A 26 -5.10 1.37 -10.26
CA PHE A 26 -5.95 2.55 -10.09
C PHE A 26 -5.48 3.74 -10.92
N LEU A 27 -4.17 4.01 -10.91
CA LEU A 27 -3.56 5.06 -11.73
C LEU A 27 -3.76 4.80 -13.22
N LEU A 28 -3.65 3.55 -13.68
CA LEU A 28 -3.85 3.18 -15.09
C LEU A 28 -5.31 3.37 -15.52
N VAL A 29 -6.28 2.97 -14.69
CA VAL A 29 -7.71 3.17 -14.98
C VAL A 29 -8.06 4.66 -14.97
N ILE A 30 -7.54 5.44 -14.02
CA ILE A 30 -7.75 6.89 -14.02
C ILE A 30 -7.07 7.55 -15.22
N ALA A 31 -5.84 7.15 -15.55
CA ALA A 31 -5.12 7.68 -16.70
C ALA A 31 -5.87 7.39 -18.00
N SER A 32 -6.44 6.19 -18.17
CA SER A 32 -7.21 5.86 -19.38
C SER A 32 -8.48 6.70 -19.49
N VAL A 33 -9.20 6.91 -18.39
CA VAL A 33 -10.37 7.79 -18.33
C VAL A 33 -9.98 9.24 -18.64
N LEU A 34 -8.87 9.73 -18.08
CA LEU A 34 -8.35 11.07 -18.34
C LEU A 34 -7.92 11.27 -19.79
N VAL A 35 -7.27 10.28 -20.40
CA VAL A 35 -6.87 10.32 -21.82
C VAL A 35 -8.11 10.34 -22.71
N ALA A 36 -9.09 9.45 -22.47
CA ALA A 36 -10.32 9.42 -23.25
C ALA A 36 -11.10 10.74 -23.16
N THR A 37 -11.14 11.34 -21.98
CA THR A 37 -11.79 12.65 -21.78
C THR A 37 -10.99 13.78 -22.40
N ALA A 38 -9.67 13.79 -22.32
CA ALA A 38 -8.83 14.78 -23.00
C ALA A 38 -9.00 14.72 -24.54
N ILE A 39 -9.08 13.52 -25.12
CA ILE A 39 -9.38 13.35 -26.55
C ILE A 39 -10.76 13.93 -26.88
N SER A 40 -11.77 13.62 -26.07
CA SER A 40 -13.13 14.14 -26.24
C SER A 40 -13.18 15.67 -26.12
N PHE A 41 -12.39 16.26 -25.21
CA PHE A 41 -12.21 17.71 -25.08
C PHE A 41 -11.60 18.32 -26.34
N VAL A 42 -10.50 17.77 -26.85
CA VAL A 42 -9.83 18.27 -28.05
C VAL A 42 -10.77 18.22 -29.25
N VAL A 43 -11.49 17.12 -29.45
CA VAL A 43 -12.48 16.99 -30.54
C VAL A 43 -13.62 18.01 -30.40
N THR A 44 -14.05 18.28 -29.16
CA THR A 44 -15.11 19.25 -28.85
C THR A 44 -14.65 20.69 -29.10
N PHE A 45 -13.48 21.08 -28.62
CA PHE A 45 -13.03 22.48 -28.65
C PHE A 45 -12.21 22.84 -29.90
N SER A 46 -11.76 21.86 -30.69
CA SER A 46 -11.08 22.10 -31.99
C SER A 46 -12.04 22.05 -33.18
N GLY A 47 -13.28 21.59 -33.00
CA GLY A 47 -14.30 21.56 -34.05
C GLY A 47 -15.09 22.87 -34.13
N PRO A 48 -15.51 23.34 -35.32
CA PRO A 48 -16.36 24.51 -35.43
C PRO A 48 -17.70 24.27 -34.70
N PRO A 49 -18.23 25.25 -33.96
CA PRO A 49 -19.52 25.10 -33.32
C PRO A 49 -20.60 24.76 -34.37
N PRO A 50 -21.55 23.88 -34.08
CA PRO A 50 -22.44 23.31 -35.10
C PRO A 50 -23.47 24.29 -35.72
N PHE A 51 -23.38 25.59 -35.45
CA PHE A 51 -24.48 26.56 -35.66
C PHE A 51 -24.23 27.71 -36.64
N ASP A 52 -23.02 27.96 -37.13
CA ASP A 52 -22.85 29.05 -38.10
C ASP A 52 -22.93 28.51 -39.52
N ARG A 53 -24.16 28.45 -40.07
CA ARG A 53 -24.30 28.45 -41.52
C ARG A 53 -23.80 29.80 -42.05
N PRO A 54 -23.02 29.83 -43.13
CA PRO A 54 -22.56 31.08 -43.69
C PRO A 54 -23.73 31.98 -44.11
N HIS A 55 -23.59 33.28 -43.88
CA HIS A 55 -24.50 34.27 -44.45
C HIS A 55 -24.03 34.63 -45.86
N SER A 56 -24.96 34.63 -46.82
CA SER A 56 -24.66 35.08 -48.18
C SER A 56 -24.49 36.59 -48.22
N LEU A 57 -23.65 37.10 -49.12
CA LEU A 57 -23.52 38.54 -49.35
C LEU A 57 -24.87 39.19 -49.67
N ARG A 58 -25.69 38.52 -50.48
CA ARG A 58 -27.06 38.92 -50.83
C ARG A 58 -27.96 39.06 -49.61
N SER A 59 -27.92 38.11 -48.67
CA SER A 59 -28.71 38.19 -47.44
C SER A 59 -28.30 39.38 -46.56
N ILE A 60 -27.02 39.74 -46.57
CA ILE A 60 -26.48 40.90 -45.86
C ILE A 60 -26.93 42.20 -46.54
N ALA A 61 -26.84 42.27 -47.87
CA ALA A 61 -27.28 43.41 -48.67
C ALA A 61 -28.78 43.69 -48.49
N MET A 62 -29.63 42.67 -48.60
CA MET A 62 -31.07 42.78 -48.35
C MET A 62 -31.37 43.28 -46.92
N THR A 63 -30.63 42.78 -45.93
CA THR A 63 -30.83 43.25 -44.54
C THR A 63 -30.42 44.72 -44.37
N LEU A 64 -29.39 45.18 -45.08
CA LEU A 64 -28.96 46.59 -45.07
C LEU A 64 -30.01 47.51 -45.69
N THR A 65 -30.62 47.12 -46.81
CA THR A 65 -31.68 47.89 -47.48
C THR A 65 -33.02 47.81 -46.75
N GLY A 66 -33.17 46.90 -45.78
CA GLY A 66 -34.39 46.72 -45.00
C GLY A 66 -35.36 45.70 -45.57
N GLU A 67 -34.99 45.03 -46.64
CA GLU A 67 -35.73 43.91 -47.18
C GLU A 67 -35.57 42.70 -46.26
N LEU A 68 -36.65 41.92 -46.11
CA LEU A 68 -36.56 40.64 -45.43
C LEU A 68 -35.84 39.65 -46.37
N PRO A 69 -34.70 39.06 -45.96
CA PRO A 69 -34.05 38.05 -46.77
C PRO A 69 -35.02 36.87 -46.99
N PRO A 70 -35.00 36.20 -48.16
CA PRO A 70 -35.86 35.07 -48.42
C PRO A 70 -35.67 33.97 -47.36
N PRO A 71 -36.71 33.20 -46.99
CA PRO A 71 -36.63 32.22 -45.91
C PRO A 71 -35.54 31.14 -46.09
N TYR A 72 -35.03 30.98 -47.32
CA TYR A 72 -34.04 29.98 -47.72
C TYR A 72 -33.14 30.53 -48.83
N ASP A 73 -32.08 31.26 -48.49
CA ASP A 73 -30.98 31.48 -49.43
C ASP A 73 -30.10 30.21 -49.47
N ARG A 74 -30.55 29.24 -50.29
CA ARG A 74 -29.83 28.01 -50.63
C ARG A 74 -28.68 28.34 -51.56
N GLY A 75 -27.52 28.66 -50.98
CA GLY A 75 -26.22 28.44 -51.63
C GLY A 75 -25.72 26.99 -51.49
N GLY A 76 -26.56 26.06 -51.04
CA GLY A 76 -26.28 24.62 -50.97
C GLY A 76 -27.15 23.85 -51.97
N PRO A 77 -26.73 22.65 -52.42
CA PRO A 77 -27.37 21.89 -53.50
C PRO A 77 -28.87 21.61 -53.26
N PRO A 78 -29.65 21.35 -54.33
CA PRO A 78 -31.11 21.24 -54.28
C PRO A 78 -31.64 20.12 -53.35
N PRO A 79 -32.91 20.23 -52.91
CA PRO A 79 -33.45 19.55 -51.74
C PRO A 79 -34.03 18.17 -52.06
N ASP A 80 -33.27 17.28 -52.70
CA ASP A 80 -33.74 15.89 -52.86
C ASP A 80 -32.99 14.86 -52.01
N GLN A 81 -31.93 15.22 -51.27
CA GLN A 81 -31.19 14.20 -50.48
C GLN A 81 -30.64 14.63 -49.11
N ALA A 82 -31.18 15.66 -48.46
CA ALA A 82 -30.78 15.93 -47.08
C ALA A 82 -31.89 16.58 -46.25
N LYS A 83 -32.76 15.75 -45.64
CA LYS A 83 -33.33 16.12 -44.35
C LYS A 83 -32.15 16.32 -43.39
N PRO A 84 -31.92 17.52 -42.82
CA PRO A 84 -30.87 17.67 -41.82
C PRO A 84 -31.21 16.73 -40.65
N PRO A 85 -30.26 15.89 -40.19
CA PRO A 85 -30.51 15.09 -39.01
C PRO A 85 -30.62 16.08 -37.85
N PHE A 86 -31.80 16.10 -37.23
CA PHE A 86 -32.22 16.92 -36.09
C PHE A 86 -32.52 18.38 -36.40
N GLY A 87 -33.62 18.88 -35.82
CA GLY A 87 -34.14 20.25 -35.96
C GLY A 87 -33.15 21.33 -35.52
N ARG A 88 -32.22 21.66 -36.41
CA ARG A 88 -31.27 22.77 -36.27
C ARG A 88 -32.01 24.08 -36.53
N PRO A 89 -32.00 25.04 -35.59
CA PRO A 89 -32.49 26.38 -35.88
C PRO A 89 -31.72 26.96 -37.08
N GLY A 90 -32.41 27.68 -37.97
CA GLY A 90 -31.74 28.43 -39.03
C GLY A 90 -30.77 29.48 -38.46
N PRO A 91 -29.94 30.11 -39.31
CA PRO A 91 -29.09 31.21 -38.87
C PRO A 91 -29.95 32.26 -38.13
N GLY A 92 -29.45 32.77 -37.00
CA GLY A 92 -30.17 33.79 -36.25
C GLY A 92 -30.43 35.02 -37.14
N PRO A 93 -31.55 35.75 -36.96
CA PRO A 93 -31.87 36.87 -37.83
C PRO A 93 -30.76 37.92 -37.75
N LEU A 94 -30.26 38.34 -38.92
CA LEU A 94 -29.43 39.53 -39.06
C LEU A 94 -30.23 40.73 -38.56
N ARG A 95 -29.55 41.65 -37.86
CA ARG A 95 -30.17 42.87 -37.35
C ARG A 95 -29.49 44.06 -38.00
N ARG A 96 -30.29 44.91 -38.64
CA ARG A 96 -29.86 46.24 -39.08
C ARG A 96 -29.92 47.24 -37.93
N ARG A 97 -28.95 48.13 -37.85
CA ARG A 97 -28.94 49.29 -36.97
C ARG A 97 -28.61 50.53 -37.78
N HIS A 98 -29.17 51.67 -37.39
CA HIS A 98 -28.85 52.96 -37.97
C HIS A 98 -27.87 53.71 -37.05
N GLU A 99 -26.74 54.13 -37.59
CA GLU A 99 -25.68 54.85 -36.87
C GLU A 99 -25.36 56.17 -37.61
N LEU A 100 -25.13 57.25 -36.87
CA LEU A 100 -24.84 58.58 -37.47
C LEU A 100 -23.38 58.73 -37.90
N SER A 101 -22.49 57.85 -37.44
CA SER A 101 -21.06 57.85 -37.73
C SER A 101 -20.67 56.54 -38.40
N ALA A 102 -19.58 56.56 -39.18
CA ALA A 102 -19.07 55.36 -39.81
C ALA A 102 -18.65 54.33 -38.73
N PRO A 103 -19.09 53.06 -38.83
CA PRO A 103 -18.73 52.04 -37.85
C PRO A 103 -17.24 51.70 -37.92
N ALA A 104 -16.65 51.45 -36.76
CA ALA A 104 -15.29 50.95 -36.63
C ALA A 104 -15.25 49.41 -36.68
N PRO A 105 -14.14 48.79 -37.15
CA PRO A 105 -13.96 47.34 -37.09
C PRO A 105 -13.97 46.85 -35.63
N ARG A 106 -14.56 45.67 -35.40
CA ARG A 106 -14.50 45.01 -34.08
C ARG A 106 -13.16 44.30 -33.87
N SER A 107 -12.87 43.91 -32.64
CA SER A 107 -11.64 43.18 -32.29
C SER A 107 -11.49 41.90 -33.13
N GLY A 108 -10.45 41.84 -33.96
CA GLY A 108 -10.18 40.73 -34.89
C GLY A 108 -10.62 40.99 -36.34
N GLU A 109 -11.49 41.97 -36.59
CA GLU A 109 -11.92 42.34 -37.94
C GLU A 109 -10.89 43.27 -38.62
N ARG A 110 -10.70 43.09 -39.92
CA ARG A 110 -9.86 43.94 -40.77
C ARG A 110 -10.68 44.40 -41.97
N ALA A 111 -10.27 45.53 -42.56
CA ALA A 111 -10.89 46.00 -43.79
C ALA A 111 -10.75 44.95 -44.90
N ASP A 112 -11.85 44.62 -45.56
CA ASP A 112 -11.92 43.63 -46.64
C ASP A 112 -12.32 44.33 -47.94
N PRO A 113 -11.34 44.76 -48.77
CA PRO A 113 -11.63 45.48 -50.00
C PRO A 113 -12.43 44.65 -51.01
N ALA A 114 -12.24 43.33 -51.04
CA ALA A 114 -12.91 42.43 -51.98
C ALA A 114 -14.37 42.21 -51.61
N ALA A 115 -14.66 42.03 -50.32
CA ALA A 115 -16.03 41.97 -49.82
C ALA A 115 -16.75 43.32 -49.98
N ARG A 116 -16.05 44.45 -49.73
CA ARG A 116 -16.59 45.80 -49.95
C ARG A 116 -17.00 46.01 -51.41
N LEU A 117 -16.16 45.57 -52.35
CA LEU A 117 -16.39 45.71 -53.79
C LEU A 117 -17.68 45.00 -54.21
N ARG A 118 -17.84 43.76 -53.77
CA ARG A 118 -18.99 42.92 -54.11
C ARG A 118 -20.26 43.42 -53.42
N LEU A 119 -20.18 43.88 -52.17
CA LEU A 119 -21.33 44.45 -51.48
C LEU A 119 -21.81 45.73 -52.17
N ALA A 120 -20.88 46.59 -52.62
CA ALA A 120 -21.21 47.79 -53.37
C ALA A 120 -21.90 47.46 -54.71
N ALA A 121 -21.47 46.39 -55.39
CA ALA A 121 -22.12 45.90 -56.60
C ALA A 121 -23.54 45.39 -56.32
N GLU A 122 -23.74 44.62 -55.24
CA GLU A 122 -25.05 44.07 -54.86
C GLU A 122 -26.05 45.16 -54.44
N LEU A 123 -25.56 46.24 -53.82
CA LEU A 123 -26.37 47.40 -53.38
C LEU A 123 -26.54 48.46 -54.47
N GLU A 124 -25.94 48.28 -55.65
CA GLU A 124 -25.86 49.29 -56.71
C GLU A 124 -25.38 50.67 -56.20
N ALA A 125 -24.44 50.67 -55.24
CA ALA A 125 -23.97 51.86 -54.53
C ALA A 125 -22.50 52.19 -54.83
N ASP A 126 -22.11 53.45 -54.66
CA ASP A 126 -20.69 53.84 -54.73
C ASP A 126 -19.91 53.13 -53.60
N ARG A 127 -18.74 52.59 -53.95
CA ARG A 127 -17.79 51.94 -53.03
C ARG A 127 -17.34 52.87 -51.89
N ALA A 128 -17.39 54.18 -52.10
CA ALA A 128 -17.12 55.17 -51.05
C ALA A 128 -18.17 55.16 -49.93
N ASN A 129 -19.38 54.68 -50.23
CA ASN A 129 -20.53 54.63 -49.32
C ASN A 129 -20.74 53.25 -48.70
N VAL A 130 -19.79 52.32 -48.88
CA VAL A 130 -19.88 50.95 -48.36
C VAL A 130 -18.64 50.64 -47.53
N LEU A 131 -18.83 50.00 -46.39
CA LEU A 131 -17.75 49.49 -45.55
C LEU A 131 -17.95 47.99 -45.34
N ALA A 132 -16.84 47.25 -45.37
CA ALA A 132 -16.80 45.83 -45.09
C ALA A 132 -15.58 45.54 -44.22
N PHE A 133 -15.84 44.99 -43.03
CA PHE A 133 -14.83 44.49 -42.11
C PHE A 133 -15.12 43.02 -41.81
N THR A 134 -14.13 42.17 -41.99
CA THR A 134 -14.25 40.71 -41.80
C THR A 134 -13.08 40.19 -40.95
N GLU A 135 -13.32 39.14 -40.16
CA GLU A 135 -12.28 38.48 -39.34
C GLU A 135 -11.23 37.75 -40.21
N THR A 136 -11.68 37.14 -41.30
CA THR A 136 -10.83 36.52 -42.33
C THR A 136 -11.07 37.23 -43.66
N ALA A 137 -9.99 37.65 -44.33
CA ALA A 137 -10.08 38.25 -45.66
C ALA A 137 -10.77 37.26 -46.62
N SER A 138 -11.88 37.66 -47.20
CA SER A 138 -12.66 36.81 -48.08
C SER A 138 -11.90 36.61 -49.40
N GLU A 139 -11.69 35.36 -49.79
CA GLU A 139 -11.28 35.03 -51.15
C GLU A 139 -12.34 35.59 -52.13
N ALA A 140 -11.89 36.08 -53.29
CA ALA A 140 -12.73 36.80 -54.25
C ALA A 140 -13.99 36.03 -54.71
N GLU A 141 -14.02 34.70 -54.55
CA GLU A 141 -15.08 33.81 -55.00
C GLU A 141 -16.05 33.35 -53.91
N ARG A 142 -15.80 33.67 -52.63
CA ARG A 142 -16.67 33.19 -51.53
C ARG A 142 -17.74 34.22 -51.18
N ASP A 143 -18.98 33.97 -51.57
CA ASP A 143 -20.13 34.81 -51.17
C ASP A 143 -20.70 34.44 -49.79
N ALA A 144 -19.98 33.60 -49.03
CA ALA A 144 -20.38 33.03 -47.77
C ALA A 144 -19.47 33.53 -46.63
N PHE A 145 -20.04 34.26 -45.67
CA PHE A 145 -19.30 34.82 -44.52
C PHE A 145 -19.61 34.05 -43.23
N VAL A 146 -18.55 33.67 -42.51
CA VAL A 146 -18.58 32.98 -41.21
C VAL A 146 -17.74 33.77 -40.21
N GLY A 147 -18.14 33.82 -38.93
CA GLY A 147 -17.38 34.51 -37.87
C GLY A 147 -17.77 35.98 -37.69
N SER A 148 -16.85 36.78 -37.13
CA SER A 148 -17.10 38.21 -36.91
C SER A 148 -17.04 39.00 -38.21
N TYR A 149 -18.10 39.75 -38.51
CA TYR A 149 -18.09 40.72 -39.60
C TYR A 149 -18.98 41.93 -39.31
N THR A 150 -18.59 43.06 -39.90
CA THR A 150 -19.31 44.33 -39.89
C THR A 150 -19.43 44.84 -41.33
N PHE A 151 -20.66 44.91 -41.84
CA PHE A 151 -20.96 45.54 -43.12
C PHE A 151 -21.79 46.78 -42.89
N ALA A 152 -21.50 47.84 -43.65
CA ALA A 152 -22.26 49.07 -43.55
C ALA A 152 -22.46 49.74 -44.91
N TRP A 153 -23.60 50.39 -45.05
CA TRP A 153 -23.98 51.16 -46.23
C TRP A 153 -24.48 52.53 -45.81
N ARG A 154 -23.99 53.58 -46.47
CA ARG A 154 -24.37 54.95 -46.20
C ARG A 154 -25.56 55.34 -47.06
N GLU A 155 -26.63 55.75 -46.40
CA GLU A 155 -27.83 56.27 -47.02
C GLU A 155 -28.12 57.66 -46.41
N GLY A 156 -28.04 58.72 -47.23
CA GLY A 156 -28.17 60.10 -46.76
C GLY A 156 -27.08 60.50 -45.75
N SER A 157 -27.51 60.97 -44.57
CA SER A 157 -26.62 61.42 -43.49
C SER A 157 -26.25 60.32 -42.48
N GLY A 158 -26.68 59.07 -42.69
CA GLY A 158 -26.47 57.98 -41.74
C GLY A 158 -25.93 56.70 -42.39
N TRP A 159 -25.58 55.74 -41.54
CA TRP A 159 -25.04 54.43 -41.89
C TRP A 159 -25.99 53.33 -41.40
N TRP A 160 -26.42 52.48 -42.32
CA TRP A 160 -27.02 51.21 -41.98
C TRP A 160 -25.92 50.20 -41.73
N VAL A 161 -25.97 49.53 -40.58
CA VAL A 161 -24.94 48.62 -40.12
C VAL A 161 -25.56 47.26 -39.84
N VAL A 162 -25.01 46.22 -40.47
CA VAL A 162 -25.30 44.82 -40.19
C VAL A 162 -24.04 44.19 -39.62
N GLN A 163 -24.19 43.59 -38.45
CA GLN A 163 -23.08 42.94 -37.76
C GLN A 163 -23.46 41.53 -37.37
N SER A 164 -22.51 40.61 -37.48
CA SER A 164 -22.69 39.27 -36.95
C SER A 164 -22.76 39.29 -35.42
N ARG A 165 -23.35 38.26 -34.82
CA ARG A 165 -23.40 38.14 -33.36
C ARG A 165 -22.04 37.68 -32.86
N VAL A 166 -21.38 38.48 -32.01
CA VAL A 166 -20.17 38.06 -31.29
C VAL A 166 -20.56 36.87 -30.42
N GLN A 167 -20.11 35.66 -30.76
CA GLN A 167 -20.38 34.49 -29.93
C GLN A 167 -19.52 34.57 -28.66
N PRO A 168 -20.08 34.24 -27.47
CA PRO A 168 -19.26 34.10 -26.27
C PRO A 168 -18.29 32.92 -26.43
N TYR A 169 -17.06 33.06 -25.94
CA TYR A 169 -16.04 32.01 -25.93
C TYR A 169 -16.54 30.66 -25.35
N LEU A 170 -17.49 30.71 -24.41
CA LEU A 170 -18.16 29.56 -23.82
C LEU A 170 -19.66 29.57 -24.16
N THR A 171 -20.02 28.91 -25.25
CA THR A 171 -21.43 28.68 -25.59
C THR A 171 -22.06 27.57 -24.74
N ARG A 172 -23.40 27.51 -24.69
CA ARG A 172 -24.16 26.49 -23.91
C ARG A 172 -23.79 25.05 -24.29
N TRP A 173 -23.35 24.79 -25.51
CA TRP A 173 -22.94 23.45 -25.95
C TRP A 173 -21.62 23.04 -25.29
N HIS A 174 -20.63 23.93 -25.18
CA HIS A 174 -19.39 23.68 -24.45
C HIS A 174 -19.65 23.34 -22.98
N VAL A 175 -20.53 24.10 -22.31
CA VAL A 175 -20.90 23.84 -20.91
C VAL A 175 -21.57 22.46 -20.76
N ARG A 176 -22.46 22.09 -21.68
CA ARG A 176 -23.09 20.77 -21.69
C ARG A 176 -22.07 19.64 -21.91
N THR A 177 -21.12 19.83 -22.81
CA THR A 177 -20.06 18.84 -23.05
C THR A 177 -19.12 18.70 -21.84
N LEU A 178 -18.71 19.82 -21.22
CA LEU A 178 -17.90 19.80 -19.99
C LEU A 178 -18.62 19.08 -18.84
N LEU A 179 -19.91 19.34 -18.66
CA LEU A 179 -20.73 18.63 -17.66
C LEU A 179 -20.84 17.13 -17.98
N ALA A 180 -21.05 16.77 -19.25
CA ALA A 180 -21.10 15.37 -19.68
C ALA A 180 -19.77 14.64 -19.45
N MET A 181 -18.65 15.32 -19.70
CA MET A 181 -17.32 14.79 -19.42
C MET A 181 -17.08 14.59 -17.93
N LEU A 182 -17.41 15.59 -17.10
CA LEU A 182 -17.30 15.47 -15.64
C LEU A 182 -18.15 14.32 -15.11
N ALA A 183 -19.39 14.19 -15.61
CA ALA A 183 -20.27 13.09 -15.27
C ALA A 183 -19.66 11.74 -15.68
N ALA A 184 -19.07 11.62 -16.87
CA ALA A 184 -18.38 10.41 -17.31
C ALA A 184 -17.17 10.06 -16.43
N ILE A 185 -16.36 11.04 -16.04
CA ILE A 185 -15.22 10.82 -15.13
C ILE A 185 -15.70 10.28 -13.79
N LEU A 186 -16.72 10.91 -13.19
CA LEU A 186 -17.27 10.47 -11.91
C LEU A 186 -17.89 9.08 -12.02
N LEU A 187 -18.66 8.84 -13.07
CA LEU A 187 -19.33 7.57 -13.34
C LEU A 187 -18.34 6.40 -13.52
N LEU A 188 -17.16 6.65 -14.12
CA LEU A 188 -16.13 5.63 -14.32
C LEU A 188 -15.19 5.48 -13.10
N SER A 189 -14.90 6.57 -12.40
CA SER A 189 -13.96 6.57 -11.27
C SER A 189 -14.53 5.92 -10.00
N LEU A 190 -15.81 6.10 -9.71
CA LEU A 190 -16.49 5.49 -8.56
C LEU A 190 -16.44 3.95 -8.57
N PRO A 191 -16.88 3.26 -9.64
CA PRO A 191 -16.79 1.80 -9.72
C PRO A 191 -15.34 1.32 -9.77
N ALA A 192 -14.43 2.03 -10.44
CA ALA A 192 -13.01 1.69 -10.44
C ALA A 192 -12.42 1.69 -9.02
N TRP A 193 -12.72 2.73 -8.23
CA TRP A 193 -12.31 2.80 -6.82
C TRP A 193 -12.92 1.67 -5.98
N ALA A 194 -14.21 1.39 -6.18
CA ALA A 194 -14.91 0.30 -5.48
C ALA A 194 -14.30 -1.08 -5.81
N ILE A 195 -14.00 -1.37 -7.08
CA ILE A 195 -13.37 -2.61 -7.55
C ILE A 195 -11.98 -2.75 -6.93
N VAL A 196 -11.13 -1.72 -7.00
CA VAL A 196 -9.78 -1.76 -6.42
C VAL A 196 -9.84 -2.05 -4.93
N ARG A 197 -10.77 -1.41 -4.20
CA ARG A 197 -10.96 -1.65 -2.77
C ARG A 197 -11.47 -3.07 -2.48
N ALA A 198 -12.39 -3.57 -3.29
CA ALA A 198 -12.96 -4.92 -3.19
C ALA A 198 -11.92 -6.03 -3.44
N LEU A 199 -10.97 -5.82 -4.36
CA LEU A 199 -9.90 -6.79 -4.64
C LEU A 199 -8.76 -6.69 -3.61
N THR A 200 -8.34 -5.48 -3.24
CA THR A 200 -7.11 -5.28 -2.44
C THR A 200 -7.31 -5.61 -0.96
N ARG A 201 -8.49 -5.32 -0.40
CA ARG A 201 -8.79 -5.57 1.02
C ARG A 201 -8.68 -7.05 1.41
N PRO A 202 -9.33 -8.01 0.72
CA PRO A 202 -9.23 -9.43 1.07
C PRO A 202 -7.82 -9.99 0.87
N LEU A 203 -7.09 -9.57 -0.18
CA LEU A 203 -5.71 -10.01 -0.40
C LEU A 203 -4.77 -9.62 0.75
N ARG A 204 -4.94 -8.41 1.32
CA ARG A 204 -4.14 -8.00 2.50
C ARG A 204 -4.48 -8.79 3.75
N LEU A 205 -5.74 -9.20 3.91
CA LEU A 205 -6.16 -10.05 5.03
C LEU A 205 -5.60 -11.46 4.88
N LEU A 206 -5.62 -12.02 3.67
CA LEU A 206 -5.01 -13.31 3.36
C LEU A 206 -3.50 -13.31 3.58
N ALA A 207 -2.79 -12.26 3.14
CA ALA A 207 -1.36 -12.12 3.38
C ALA A 207 -1.03 -12.09 4.89
N ARG A 208 -1.79 -11.33 5.68
CA ARG A 208 -1.63 -11.30 7.14
C ARG A 208 -1.93 -12.64 7.80
N ALA A 209 -2.95 -13.35 7.33
CA ALA A 209 -3.28 -14.68 7.83
C ALA A 209 -2.17 -15.70 7.51
N ALA A 210 -1.52 -15.58 6.35
CA ALA A 210 -0.36 -16.40 6.00
C ALA A 210 0.86 -16.09 6.88
N ASP A 211 1.17 -14.81 7.14
CA ASP A 211 2.26 -14.42 8.05
C ASP A 211 2.03 -14.93 9.48
N GLN A 212 0.79 -14.88 9.96
CA GLN A 212 0.39 -15.37 11.29
C GLN A 212 0.38 -16.90 11.40
N ALA A 213 0.34 -17.62 10.29
CA ALA A 213 0.42 -19.08 10.29
C ALA A 213 1.77 -19.60 10.79
N GLY A 214 2.85 -18.86 10.54
CA GLY A 214 4.19 -19.22 11.03
C GLY A 214 4.35 -19.08 12.55
N THR A 215 3.51 -18.28 13.20
CA THR A 215 3.55 -18.05 14.66
C THR A 215 2.52 -18.88 15.44
N GLY A 216 1.85 -19.83 14.78
CA GLY A 216 0.79 -20.66 15.37
C GLY A 216 -0.51 -19.91 15.68
N ALA A 217 -0.66 -18.65 15.31
CA ALA A 217 -1.81 -17.84 15.70
C ALA A 217 -3.09 -18.28 14.96
N ALA A 218 -4.22 -18.29 15.67
CA ALA A 218 -5.52 -18.65 15.10
C ALA A 218 -5.88 -17.77 13.89
N LEU A 219 -6.41 -18.40 12.84
CA LEU A 219 -6.78 -17.69 11.62
C LEU A 219 -7.91 -16.68 11.90
N PRO A 220 -7.76 -15.39 11.57
CA PRO A 220 -8.88 -14.46 11.62
C PRO A 220 -9.95 -14.87 10.59
N PRO A 221 -11.24 -14.55 10.82
CA PRO A 221 -12.31 -14.88 9.88
C PRO A 221 -12.02 -14.27 8.51
N LEU A 222 -11.76 -15.13 7.52
CA LEU A 222 -11.46 -14.69 6.17
C LEU A 222 -12.73 -14.13 5.52
N PRO A 223 -12.68 -12.94 4.93
CA PRO A 223 -13.85 -12.31 4.35
C PRO A 223 -14.35 -13.06 3.11
N GLY A 224 -15.66 -12.97 2.85
CA GLY A 224 -16.24 -13.31 1.56
C GLY A 224 -15.71 -12.41 0.43
N GLY A 225 -15.81 -12.88 -0.81
CA GLY A 225 -15.32 -12.18 -1.99
C GLY A 225 -15.68 -12.90 -3.28
N SER A 226 -15.02 -12.54 -4.38
CA SER A 226 -15.16 -13.24 -5.66
C SER A 226 -14.82 -14.73 -5.53
N ARG A 227 -15.17 -15.54 -6.54
CA ARG A 227 -14.88 -16.98 -6.54
C ARG A 227 -13.39 -17.24 -6.30
N GLU A 228 -12.53 -16.48 -6.96
CA GLU A 228 -11.07 -16.57 -6.88
C GLU A 228 -10.57 -16.27 -5.46
N VAL A 229 -11.12 -15.23 -4.81
CA VAL A 229 -10.77 -14.89 -3.43
C VAL A 229 -11.21 -15.98 -2.47
N ARG A 230 -12.40 -16.57 -2.67
CA ARG A 230 -12.89 -17.68 -1.83
C ARG A 230 -12.08 -18.95 -2.02
N ASP A 231 -11.67 -19.26 -3.25
CA ASP A 231 -10.84 -20.43 -3.54
C ASP A 231 -9.43 -20.27 -2.93
N LEU A 232 -8.83 -19.07 -3.04
CA LEU A 232 -7.57 -18.76 -2.37
C LEU A 232 -7.71 -18.79 -0.83
N ALA A 233 -8.78 -18.22 -0.28
CA ALA A 233 -9.07 -18.28 1.14
C ALA A 233 -9.17 -19.73 1.64
N ARG A 234 -9.90 -20.60 0.91
CA ARG A 234 -10.02 -22.02 1.23
C ARG A 234 -8.67 -22.72 1.19
N ALA A 235 -7.83 -22.43 0.19
CA ALA A 235 -6.49 -22.98 0.08
C ALA A 235 -5.59 -22.57 1.25
N VAL A 236 -5.59 -21.29 1.65
CA VAL A 236 -4.84 -20.77 2.80
C VAL A 236 -5.33 -21.41 4.11
N THR A 237 -6.64 -21.48 4.33
CA THR A 237 -7.21 -22.14 5.52
C THR A 237 -6.84 -23.61 5.57
N THR A 238 -6.89 -24.32 4.44
CA THR A 238 -6.54 -25.74 4.37
C THR A 238 -5.06 -25.96 4.67
N MET A 239 -4.18 -25.11 4.12
CA MET A 239 -2.75 -25.15 4.40
C MET A 239 -2.47 -24.90 5.89
N HIS A 240 -3.11 -23.89 6.49
CA HIS A 240 -2.94 -23.58 7.91
C HIS A 240 -3.40 -24.74 8.81
N ALA A 241 -4.56 -25.33 8.52
CA ALA A 241 -5.06 -26.49 9.26
C ALA A 241 -4.11 -27.70 9.15
N ARG A 242 -3.52 -27.95 7.97
CA ARG A 242 -2.51 -29.00 7.78
C ARG A 242 -1.24 -28.74 8.60
N LEU A 243 -0.75 -27.50 8.61
CA LEU A 243 0.44 -27.13 9.40
C LEU A 243 0.19 -27.30 10.90
N ALA A 244 -0.95 -26.83 11.41
CA ALA A 244 -1.34 -27.02 12.80
C ALA A 244 -1.42 -28.51 13.16
N HIS A 245 -2.11 -29.31 12.35
CA HIS A 245 -2.20 -30.75 12.55
C HIS A 245 -0.83 -31.46 12.50
N HIS A 246 0.09 -31.04 11.62
CA HIS A 246 1.44 -31.59 11.60
C HIS A 246 2.25 -31.23 12.85
N ALA A 247 2.11 -30.01 13.37
CA ALA A 247 2.73 -29.60 14.62
C ALA A 247 2.17 -30.35 15.84
N GLU A 248 0.85 -30.52 15.92
CA GLU A 248 0.18 -31.30 16.96
C GLU A 248 0.60 -32.78 16.91
N ALA A 249 0.60 -33.39 15.72
CA ALA A 249 1.01 -34.78 15.53
C ALA A 249 2.48 -35.00 15.94
N ARG A 250 3.39 -34.06 15.60
CA ARG A 250 4.79 -34.10 16.03
C ARG A 250 4.90 -34.02 17.55
N THR A 251 4.13 -33.14 18.18
CA THR A 251 4.11 -32.99 19.65
C THR A 251 3.57 -34.24 20.34
N ALA A 252 2.50 -34.83 19.82
CA ALA A 252 1.92 -36.07 20.34
C ALA A 252 2.88 -37.26 20.19
N MET A 253 3.54 -37.38 19.04
CA MET A 253 4.57 -38.41 18.81
C MET A 253 5.72 -38.29 19.80
N LEU A 254 6.25 -37.08 20.01
CA LEU A 254 7.32 -36.85 20.97
C LEU A 254 6.88 -37.11 22.42
N ALA A 255 5.63 -36.80 22.76
CA ALA A 255 5.07 -37.13 24.07
C ALA A 255 4.99 -38.65 24.29
N GLY A 256 4.58 -39.41 23.27
CA GLY A 256 4.58 -40.88 23.30
C GLY A 256 5.99 -41.44 23.49
N ILE A 257 6.97 -40.97 22.70
CA ILE A 257 8.38 -41.38 22.83
C ILE A 257 8.91 -41.06 24.23
N ALA A 258 8.62 -39.87 24.78
CA ALA A 258 9.05 -39.48 26.11
C ALA A 258 8.46 -40.39 27.21
N HIS A 259 7.18 -40.75 27.09
CA HIS A 259 6.53 -41.69 27.99
C HIS A 259 7.18 -43.08 27.93
N ASP A 260 7.41 -43.59 26.72
CA ASP A 260 7.99 -44.90 26.50
C ASP A 260 9.45 -44.97 26.95
N LEU A 261 10.21 -43.86 26.91
CA LEU A 261 11.58 -43.74 27.44
C LEU A 261 11.62 -43.62 28.97
N GLY A 262 10.58 -43.07 29.61
CA GLY A 262 10.51 -42.96 31.07
C GLY A 262 10.50 -44.32 31.78
N THR A 263 9.87 -45.33 31.17
CA THR A 263 9.77 -46.70 31.69
C THR A 263 11.14 -47.42 31.75
N PRO A 264 11.96 -47.51 30.67
CA PRO A 264 13.29 -48.09 30.74
C PRO A 264 14.24 -47.26 31.61
N LEU A 265 14.13 -45.92 31.66
CA LEU A 265 14.96 -45.09 32.56
C LEU A 265 14.67 -45.37 34.04
N SER A 266 13.39 -45.57 34.41
CA SER A 266 13.01 -45.95 35.77
C SER A 266 13.55 -47.33 36.15
N ARG A 267 13.51 -48.28 35.21
CA ARG A 267 14.12 -49.61 35.41
C ARG A 267 15.64 -49.55 35.52
N LEU A 268 16.31 -48.72 34.73
CA LEU A 268 17.76 -48.48 34.84
C LEU A 268 18.12 -47.86 36.18
N ALA A 269 17.35 -46.87 36.66
CA ALA A 269 17.57 -46.25 37.97
C ALA A 269 17.55 -47.30 39.10
N PHE A 270 16.58 -48.21 39.06
CA PHE A 270 16.51 -49.31 40.03
C PHE A 270 17.68 -50.30 39.93
N ARG A 271 18.21 -50.57 38.72
CA ARG A 271 19.39 -51.45 38.56
C ARG A 271 20.66 -50.79 39.06
N VAL A 272 20.77 -49.47 38.92
CA VAL A 272 21.92 -48.67 39.36
C VAL A 272 22.07 -48.67 40.89
N GLU A 273 20.98 -48.86 41.64
CA GLU A 273 21.03 -49.02 43.11
C GLU A 273 21.89 -50.18 43.61
N GLN A 274 22.17 -51.17 42.74
CA GLN A 274 23.01 -52.33 43.09
C GLN A 274 24.51 -52.07 42.84
N LEU A 275 24.88 -50.91 42.32
CA LEU A 275 26.28 -50.54 42.05
C LEU A 275 26.98 -50.01 43.32
N PRO A 276 28.33 -50.09 43.38
CA PRO A 276 29.12 -49.41 44.41
C PRO A 276 28.84 -47.89 44.43
N GLU A 277 28.91 -47.25 45.60
CA GLU A 277 28.48 -45.87 45.86
C GLU A 277 28.92 -44.86 44.79
N GLU A 278 30.21 -44.85 44.43
CA GLU A 278 30.74 -43.90 43.44
C GLU A 278 30.18 -44.12 42.03
N ALA A 279 29.98 -45.38 41.65
CA ALA A 279 29.40 -45.74 40.35
C ALA A 279 27.87 -45.50 40.34
N ARG A 280 27.21 -45.74 41.47
CA ARG A 280 25.79 -45.45 41.68
C ARG A 280 25.51 -43.95 41.53
N ALA A 281 26.24 -43.11 42.24
CA ALA A 281 26.05 -41.66 42.20
C ALA A 281 26.24 -41.09 40.79
N ARG A 282 27.25 -41.55 40.05
CA ARG A 282 27.48 -41.14 38.65
C ARG A 282 26.36 -41.61 37.72
N ALA A 283 25.99 -42.89 37.78
CA ALA A 283 24.95 -43.43 36.91
C ALA A 283 23.54 -42.86 37.23
N ALA A 284 23.25 -42.56 38.50
CA ALA A 284 22.03 -41.88 38.89
C ALA A 284 21.98 -40.43 38.34
N ALA A 285 23.10 -39.71 38.39
CA ALA A 285 23.23 -38.38 37.78
C ALA A 285 23.01 -38.41 36.26
N ASP A 286 23.58 -39.39 35.55
CA ASP A 286 23.37 -39.56 34.10
C ASP A 286 21.89 -39.83 33.76
N ILE A 287 21.21 -40.66 34.57
CA ILE A 287 19.79 -40.95 34.39
C ILE A 287 18.92 -39.71 34.62
N GLU A 288 19.24 -38.90 35.63
CA GLU A 288 18.52 -37.67 35.89
C GLU A 288 18.78 -36.62 34.79
N GLU A 289 20.00 -36.54 34.25
CA GLU A 289 20.29 -35.70 33.07
C GLU A 289 19.45 -36.15 31.87
N MET A 290 19.34 -37.46 31.61
CA MET A 290 18.48 -38.00 30.55
C MET A 290 17.00 -37.64 30.76
N ARG A 291 16.48 -37.73 31.98
CA ARG A 291 15.11 -37.32 32.32
C ARG A 291 14.90 -35.83 32.07
N ALA A 292 15.83 -35.00 32.51
CA ALA A 292 15.80 -33.55 32.29
C ALA A 292 15.85 -33.19 30.80
N MET A 293 16.66 -33.88 30.00
CA MET A 293 16.71 -33.70 28.54
C MET A 293 15.37 -34.04 27.86
N ILE A 294 14.75 -35.16 28.24
CA ILE A 294 13.44 -35.56 27.71
C ILE A 294 12.37 -34.54 28.08
N ALA A 295 12.31 -34.14 29.36
CA ALA A 295 11.34 -33.15 29.85
C ALA A 295 11.52 -31.80 29.15
N ALA A 296 12.76 -31.32 29.01
CA ALA A 296 13.06 -30.08 28.31
C ALA A 296 12.69 -30.14 26.82
N THR A 297 12.93 -31.26 26.15
CA THR A 297 12.58 -31.45 24.73
C THR A 297 11.06 -31.42 24.53
N LEU A 298 10.30 -32.12 25.38
CA LEU A 298 8.84 -32.12 25.32
C LEU A 298 8.26 -30.73 25.63
N ALA A 299 8.86 -30.03 26.59
CA ALA A 299 8.44 -28.70 26.95
C ALA A 299 8.81 -27.67 25.86
N PHE A 300 9.88 -27.87 25.09
CA PHE A 300 10.21 -27.03 23.92
C PHE A 300 9.20 -27.23 22.78
N THR A 301 8.81 -28.47 22.49
CA THR A 301 7.89 -28.76 21.38
C THR A 301 6.45 -28.36 21.68
N ARG A 302 6.00 -28.48 22.94
CA ARG A 302 4.71 -27.93 23.38
C ARG A 302 4.63 -26.41 23.24
N ASP A 303 5.70 -25.71 23.56
CA ASP A 303 5.77 -24.25 23.45
C ASP A 303 5.76 -23.77 21.98
N GLU A 304 6.24 -24.58 21.03
CA GLU A 304 6.09 -24.31 19.59
C GLU A 304 4.64 -24.51 19.10
N ALA A 305 3.91 -25.46 19.69
CA ALA A 305 2.56 -25.81 19.26
C ALA A 305 1.46 -24.91 19.87
N MET A 306 1.70 -24.28 21.02
CA MET A 306 0.67 -23.55 21.76
C MET A 306 0.59 -22.06 21.37
N ALA A 307 -0.55 -21.70 20.77
CA ALA A 307 -0.98 -20.31 20.59
C ALA A 307 -1.66 -19.79 21.86
N ALA A 308 -0.87 -19.40 22.86
CA ALA A 308 -1.41 -18.84 24.10
C ALA A 308 -2.03 -17.44 23.89
N GLU A 309 -3.06 -17.13 24.67
CA GLU A 309 -3.72 -15.81 24.66
C GLU A 309 -2.74 -14.72 25.10
N ALA A 310 -2.38 -13.84 24.16
CA ALA A 310 -1.48 -12.73 24.41
C ALA A 310 -2.19 -11.62 25.20
N ASN A 311 -1.92 -11.57 26.51
CA ASN A 311 -2.45 -10.54 27.40
C ASN A 311 -1.47 -9.37 27.55
N ARG A 312 -1.99 -8.18 27.88
CA ARG A 312 -1.13 -7.05 28.27
C ARG A 312 -0.58 -7.32 29.67
N LEU A 313 0.74 -7.34 29.80
CA LEU A 313 1.43 -7.55 31.07
C LEU A 313 2.55 -6.54 31.25
N ASP A 314 2.81 -6.16 32.50
CA ASP A 314 3.95 -5.32 32.87
C ASP A 314 5.19 -6.21 33.00
N LEU A 315 6.16 -6.01 32.12
CA LEU A 315 7.39 -6.81 32.11
C LEU A 315 8.17 -6.63 33.41
N GLY A 316 8.18 -5.42 33.98
CA GLY A 316 8.89 -5.16 35.23
C GLY A 316 8.38 -6.03 36.38
N SER A 317 7.06 -6.07 36.58
CA SER A 317 6.46 -6.90 37.63
C SER A 317 6.69 -8.40 37.44
N LEU A 318 6.76 -8.86 36.19
CA LEU A 318 7.08 -10.26 35.88
C LEU A 318 8.53 -10.58 36.24
N LEU A 319 9.46 -9.70 35.88
CA LEU A 319 10.89 -9.86 36.18
C LEU A 319 11.17 -9.75 37.68
N ASP A 320 10.55 -8.80 38.37
CA ASP A 320 10.66 -8.63 39.82
C ASP A 320 10.23 -9.90 40.56
N SER A 321 9.05 -10.45 40.23
CA SER A 321 8.57 -11.69 40.85
C SER A 321 9.47 -12.87 40.52
N LEU A 322 9.97 -12.99 39.29
CA LEU A 322 10.88 -14.09 38.92
C LEU A 322 12.21 -14.00 39.67
N VAL A 323 12.80 -12.81 39.76
CA VAL A 323 14.07 -12.60 40.48
C VAL A 323 13.90 -12.88 41.96
N GLN A 324 12.77 -12.47 42.56
CA GLN A 324 12.45 -12.80 43.95
C GLN A 324 12.38 -14.32 44.17
N ASP A 325 11.62 -15.05 43.34
CA ASP A 325 11.50 -16.51 43.45
C ASP A 325 12.87 -17.21 43.34
N MET A 326 13.74 -16.73 42.44
CA MET A 326 15.08 -17.30 42.24
C MET A 326 16.05 -16.95 43.37
N ALA A 327 15.95 -15.74 43.93
CA ALA A 327 16.72 -15.34 45.10
C ALA A 327 16.32 -16.13 46.36
N GLU A 328 15.02 -16.38 46.55
CA GLU A 328 14.50 -17.24 47.63
C GLU A 328 14.99 -18.69 47.49
N ALA A 329 15.19 -19.16 46.25
CA ALA A 329 15.83 -20.45 45.95
C ALA A 329 17.37 -20.44 46.13
N GLY A 330 17.96 -19.34 46.59
CA GLY A 330 19.39 -19.20 46.87
C GLY A 330 20.24 -18.90 45.63
N GLN A 331 19.65 -18.53 44.49
CA GLN A 331 20.41 -18.17 43.31
C GLN A 331 20.92 -16.72 43.38
N PRO A 332 22.19 -16.45 43.01
CA PRO A 332 22.78 -15.11 43.03
C PRO A 332 22.31 -14.27 41.83
N VAL A 333 21.10 -13.72 41.93
CA VAL A 333 20.49 -12.86 40.90
C VAL A 333 20.21 -11.46 41.45
N ALA A 334 20.48 -10.43 40.66
CA ALA A 334 20.17 -9.04 40.97
C ALA A 334 19.38 -8.39 39.83
N ILE A 335 18.41 -7.55 40.18
CA ILE A 335 17.61 -6.78 39.23
C ILE A 335 18.04 -5.31 39.21
N GLU A 336 18.15 -4.75 38.00
CA GLU A 336 18.34 -3.33 37.73
C GLU A 336 17.02 -2.79 37.18
N PRO A 337 16.18 -2.15 38.02
CA PRO A 337 14.84 -1.75 37.64
C PRO A 337 14.87 -0.76 36.47
N GLY A 338 14.02 -1.02 35.47
CA GLY A 338 13.82 -0.15 34.33
C GLY A 338 12.52 0.65 34.37
N PRO A 339 12.26 1.51 33.37
CA PRO A 339 10.99 2.20 33.22
C PRO A 339 9.85 1.21 32.96
N ARG A 340 8.60 1.61 33.25
CA ARG A 340 7.41 0.80 33.02
C ARG A 340 7.33 0.31 31.56
N ALA A 341 7.21 -0.99 31.36
CA ALA A 341 7.21 -1.62 30.04
C ALA A 341 6.05 -2.61 29.91
N VAL A 342 4.97 -2.19 29.25
CA VAL A 342 3.82 -3.06 28.99
C VAL A 342 4.01 -3.77 27.65
N VAL A 343 4.05 -5.10 27.67
CA VAL A 343 4.16 -5.95 26.48
C VAL A 343 2.89 -6.78 26.29
N ARG A 344 2.67 -7.30 25.07
CA ARG A 344 1.63 -8.30 24.82
C ARG A 344 2.26 -9.69 24.76
N GLY A 345 1.81 -10.60 25.60
CA GLY A 345 2.37 -11.94 25.64
C GLY A 345 1.71 -12.89 26.61
N ASP A 346 2.20 -14.12 26.59
CA ASP A 346 1.89 -15.13 27.59
C ASP A 346 2.88 -15.00 28.76
N SER A 347 2.34 -14.74 29.94
CA SER A 347 3.12 -14.56 31.17
C SER A 347 3.98 -15.78 31.50
N ALA A 348 3.45 -16.99 31.33
CA ALA A 348 4.18 -18.22 31.63
C ALA A 348 5.36 -18.41 30.67
N ALA A 349 5.13 -18.17 29.37
CA ALA A 349 6.18 -18.24 28.36
C ALA A 349 7.27 -17.18 28.60
N LEU A 350 6.91 -15.92 28.83
CA LEU A 350 7.91 -14.87 29.09
C LEU A 350 8.70 -15.14 30.37
N ARG A 351 8.05 -15.58 31.45
CA ARG A 351 8.74 -16.03 32.67
C ARG A 351 9.75 -17.12 32.37
N ARG A 352 9.37 -18.13 31.58
CA ARG A 352 10.26 -19.22 31.17
C ARG A 352 11.42 -18.75 30.30
N LEU A 353 11.22 -17.79 29.40
CA LEU A 353 12.29 -17.17 28.61
C LEU A 353 13.36 -16.60 29.54
N PHE A 354 12.97 -15.72 30.47
CA PHE A 354 13.92 -15.06 31.36
C PHE A 354 14.54 -16.03 32.36
N ALA A 355 13.79 -17.01 32.87
CA ALA A 355 14.32 -18.04 33.75
C ALA A 355 15.47 -18.81 33.06
N ASN A 356 15.29 -19.24 31.80
CA ASN A 356 16.36 -19.92 31.05
C ASN A 356 17.61 -19.05 30.86
N LEU A 357 17.44 -17.74 30.65
CA LEU A 357 18.57 -16.82 30.51
C LEU A 357 19.30 -16.61 31.84
N ILE A 358 18.55 -16.42 32.93
CA ILE A 358 19.11 -16.23 34.28
C ILE A 358 19.82 -17.51 34.75
N GLU A 359 19.20 -18.68 34.59
CA GLU A 359 19.81 -19.97 34.94
C GLU A 359 21.12 -20.20 34.17
N ASN A 360 21.18 -19.84 32.90
CA ASN A 360 22.42 -19.89 32.13
C ASN A 360 23.46 -18.91 32.68
N ALA A 361 23.08 -17.67 32.97
CA ALA A 361 23.99 -16.67 33.53
C ALA A 361 24.59 -17.11 34.88
N VAL A 362 23.75 -17.64 35.78
CA VAL A 362 24.20 -18.20 37.07
C VAL A 362 25.11 -19.42 36.86
N ARG A 363 24.74 -20.34 35.95
CA ARG A 363 25.51 -21.57 35.70
C ARG A 363 26.91 -21.29 35.13
N TYR A 364 27.05 -20.32 34.24
CA TYR A 364 28.30 -20.09 33.50
C TYR A 364 29.12 -18.89 34.00
N GLY A 365 28.53 -17.99 34.78
CA GLY A 365 29.21 -16.78 35.26
C GLY A 365 28.95 -16.43 36.71
N ASP A 366 28.61 -17.43 37.54
CA ASP A 366 28.43 -17.39 39.01
C ASP A 366 27.31 -16.49 39.53
N ARG A 367 26.91 -15.44 38.81
CA ARG A 367 25.82 -14.55 39.16
C ARG A 367 25.14 -14.01 37.91
N ALA A 368 23.88 -13.63 38.06
CA ALA A 368 23.10 -12.99 37.01
C ALA A 368 22.70 -11.57 37.43
N ARG A 369 22.82 -10.63 36.49
CA ARG A 369 22.18 -9.32 36.56
C ARG A 369 21.14 -9.24 35.46
N ILE A 370 19.96 -8.71 35.75
CA ILE A 370 18.90 -8.49 34.76
C ILE A 370 18.41 -7.05 34.82
N GLY A 371 18.21 -6.43 33.67
CA GLY A 371 17.62 -5.09 33.60
C GLY A 371 16.99 -4.84 32.25
N TRP A 372 16.32 -3.69 32.12
CA TRP A 372 15.70 -3.32 30.85
C TRP A 372 15.63 -1.81 30.68
N HIS A 373 15.53 -1.38 29.42
CA HIS A 373 15.20 -0.01 29.06
C HIS A 373 14.17 0.01 27.92
N VAL A 374 13.48 1.14 27.77
CA VAL A 374 12.52 1.34 26.69
C VAL A 374 13.13 2.26 25.65
N ASP A 375 13.09 1.84 24.38
CA ASP A 375 13.58 2.63 23.25
C ASP A 375 12.73 2.37 22.00
N GLY A 376 12.38 3.43 21.25
CA GLY A 376 11.77 3.32 19.92
C GLY A 376 10.46 2.52 19.84
N GLY A 377 9.68 2.40 20.92
CA GLY A 377 8.48 1.57 20.99
C GLY A 377 8.74 0.08 21.24
N THR A 378 9.94 -0.26 21.69
CA THR A 378 10.36 -1.59 22.11
C THR A 378 10.92 -1.55 23.54
N VAL A 379 10.87 -2.67 24.24
CA VAL A 379 11.62 -2.90 25.48
C VAL A 379 12.81 -3.76 25.17
N ASN A 380 13.99 -3.31 25.61
CA ASN A 380 15.25 -4.01 25.48
C ASN A 380 15.64 -4.50 26.87
N ALA A 381 15.33 -5.77 27.15
CA ALA A 381 15.77 -6.45 28.36
C ALA A 381 17.12 -7.13 28.13
N TRP A 382 17.93 -7.24 29.16
CA TRP A 382 19.23 -7.91 29.10
C TRP A 382 19.45 -8.76 30.35
N VAL A 383 20.20 -9.84 30.20
CA VAL A 383 20.71 -10.67 31.29
C VAL A 383 22.22 -10.78 31.13
N ALA A 384 22.97 -10.33 32.12
CA ALA A 384 24.43 -10.29 32.12
C ALA A 384 25.02 -11.23 33.18
N ASP A 385 26.12 -11.90 32.85
CA ASP A 385 26.89 -12.75 33.76
C ASP A 385 28.31 -12.20 34.00
N ASP A 386 29.07 -12.82 34.92
CA ASP A 386 30.49 -12.49 35.17
C ASP A 386 31.43 -13.61 34.71
N GLY A 387 30.97 -14.44 33.75
CA GLY A 387 31.69 -15.60 33.26
C GLY A 387 32.83 -15.28 32.29
N PRO A 388 33.38 -16.31 31.63
CA PRO A 388 34.47 -16.16 30.67
C PRO A 388 34.05 -15.48 29.35
N GLY A 389 32.76 -15.16 29.18
CA GLY A 389 32.19 -14.72 27.92
C GLY A 389 31.98 -15.86 26.92
N ILE A 390 31.63 -15.49 25.69
CA ILE A 390 31.36 -16.39 24.57
C ILE A 390 32.26 -16.08 23.38
N ASP A 391 32.56 -17.09 22.57
CA ASP A 391 33.17 -16.88 21.25
C ASP A 391 32.16 -16.18 20.32
N PRO A 392 32.44 -14.96 19.80
CA PRO A 392 31.53 -14.26 18.91
C PRO A 392 31.17 -15.06 17.64
N ALA A 393 32.05 -15.93 17.17
CA ALA A 393 31.78 -16.80 16.02
C ALA A 393 30.74 -17.89 16.33
N GLN A 394 30.54 -18.21 17.61
CA GLN A 394 29.58 -19.22 18.07
C GLN A 394 28.29 -18.62 18.62
N ALA A 395 28.24 -17.32 18.89
CA ALA A 395 27.10 -16.63 19.50
C ALA A 395 25.76 -17.03 18.87
N GLU A 396 25.67 -17.00 17.54
CA GLU A 396 24.44 -17.34 16.82
C GLU A 396 24.14 -18.85 16.82
N ARG A 397 25.17 -19.69 16.83
CA ARG A 397 25.03 -21.15 16.90
C ARG A 397 24.57 -21.63 18.27
N LEU A 398 24.92 -20.95 19.35
CA LEU A 398 24.56 -21.32 20.73
C LEU A 398 23.06 -21.31 21.00
N PHE A 399 22.28 -20.64 20.15
CA PHE A 399 20.82 -20.68 20.22
C PHE A 399 20.19 -21.81 19.41
N GLN A 400 20.96 -22.61 18.70
CA GLN A 400 20.44 -23.81 18.04
C GLN A 400 20.16 -24.89 19.09
N PRO A 401 19.06 -25.66 18.96
CA PRO A 401 18.74 -26.75 19.89
C PRO A 401 19.91 -27.73 20.05
N PHE A 402 20.19 -28.14 21.29
CA PHE A 402 21.22 -29.12 21.66
C PHE A 402 22.67 -28.68 21.40
N VAL A 403 22.91 -27.45 20.93
CA VAL A 403 24.25 -26.92 20.77
C VAL A 403 24.78 -26.42 22.12
N ARG A 404 25.98 -26.87 22.48
CA ARG A 404 26.73 -26.40 23.65
C ARG A 404 28.09 -25.85 23.18
N GLY A 405 28.61 -24.81 23.85
CA GLY A 405 29.83 -24.10 23.40
C GLY A 405 31.10 -24.94 23.40
N ASP A 406 31.53 -25.45 24.57
CA ASP A 406 32.80 -26.19 24.68
C ASP A 406 32.55 -27.60 25.28
N PRO A 407 32.77 -28.70 24.51
CA PRO A 407 32.54 -30.07 24.99
C PRO A 407 33.41 -30.46 26.19
N SER A 408 34.58 -29.82 26.37
CA SER A 408 35.56 -30.18 27.39
C SER A 408 35.20 -29.67 28.79
N ARG A 409 34.61 -28.47 28.88
CA ARG A 409 34.09 -27.87 30.12
C ARG A 409 32.72 -28.46 30.56
N ASN A 410 32.02 -29.13 29.64
CA ASN A 410 30.59 -29.46 29.76
C ASN A 410 30.25 -30.77 30.51
N ARG A 411 31.21 -31.64 30.83
CA ARG A 411 30.91 -32.85 31.62
C ARG A 411 30.62 -32.56 33.10
N ALA A 412 31.04 -31.39 33.60
CA ALA A 412 30.87 -31.02 35.01
C ALA A 412 29.66 -30.08 35.25
N THR A 413 29.21 -29.33 34.24
CA THR A 413 28.25 -28.22 34.45
C THR A 413 26.79 -28.59 34.25
N GLY A 414 26.49 -29.70 33.55
CA GLY A 414 25.13 -30.23 33.33
C GLY A 414 24.18 -29.28 32.58
N GLY A 415 23.47 -29.75 31.55
CA GLY A 415 22.42 -28.93 30.94
C GLY A 415 22.05 -29.29 29.52
N THR A 416 20.76 -29.29 29.20
CA THR A 416 20.19 -29.89 27.98
C THR A 416 20.58 -29.21 26.65
N GLY A 417 21.17 -28.01 26.68
CA GLY A 417 21.45 -27.21 25.48
C GLY A 417 20.20 -26.62 24.83
N LEU A 418 19.04 -26.66 25.51
CA LEU A 418 17.78 -26.13 25.00
C LEU A 418 17.44 -24.73 25.51
N GLY A 419 18.05 -24.27 26.62
CA GLY A 419 17.64 -23.02 27.28
C GLY A 419 17.67 -21.79 26.37
N LEU A 420 18.77 -21.57 25.63
CA LEU A 420 18.88 -20.45 24.69
C LEU A 420 17.91 -20.60 23.51
N ALA A 421 17.75 -21.81 22.98
CA ALA A 421 16.81 -22.09 21.90
C ALA A 421 15.35 -21.82 22.33
N ILE A 422 14.99 -22.21 23.56
CA ILE A 422 13.69 -21.89 24.18
C ILE A 422 13.52 -20.37 24.27
N ALA A 423 14.49 -19.66 24.82
CA ALA A 423 14.42 -18.21 24.98
C ALA A 423 14.22 -17.49 23.62
N ARG A 424 14.95 -17.91 22.59
CA ARG A 424 14.80 -17.38 21.22
C ARG A 424 13.44 -17.68 20.61
N SER A 425 12.97 -18.92 20.73
CA SER A 425 11.66 -19.34 20.21
C SER A 425 10.54 -18.50 20.83
N ILE A 426 10.58 -18.33 22.16
CA ILE A 426 9.61 -17.51 22.88
C ILE A 426 9.70 -16.04 22.45
N ALA A 427 10.88 -15.44 22.37
CA ALA A 427 11.02 -14.05 21.93
C ALA A 427 10.47 -13.83 20.52
N THR A 428 10.81 -14.71 19.58
CA THR A 428 10.34 -14.65 18.18
C THR A 428 8.82 -14.74 18.10
N ARG A 429 8.21 -15.66 18.86
CA ARG A 429 6.75 -15.81 18.96
C ARG A 429 6.06 -14.56 19.51
N HIS A 430 6.76 -13.77 20.32
CA HIS A 430 6.29 -12.48 20.83
C HIS A 430 6.62 -11.29 19.91
N GLY A 431 7.06 -11.55 18.67
CA GLY A 431 7.42 -10.52 17.69
C GLY A 431 8.73 -9.81 18.01
N GLY A 432 9.55 -10.41 18.87
CA GLY A 432 10.83 -9.92 19.32
C GLY A 432 12.03 -10.64 18.72
N ALA A 433 13.21 -10.37 19.27
CA ALA A 433 14.47 -11.00 18.89
C ALA A 433 15.38 -11.20 20.10
N THR A 434 16.28 -12.20 20.02
CA THR A 434 17.34 -12.40 21.01
C THR A 434 18.71 -12.29 20.37
N THR A 435 19.66 -11.74 21.11
CA THR A 435 21.08 -11.67 20.72
C THR A 435 21.95 -12.02 21.92
N LEU A 436 23.17 -12.46 21.65
CA LEU A 436 24.17 -12.79 22.66
C LEU A 436 25.46 -12.08 22.29
N GLU A 437 26.00 -11.30 23.23
CA GLU A 437 27.21 -10.51 23.05
C GLU A 437 28.10 -10.63 24.29
N ASN A 438 29.35 -10.19 24.20
CA ASN A 438 30.21 -10.09 25.38
C ASN A 438 30.06 -8.72 26.03
N GLY A 439 29.92 -8.72 27.35
CA GLY A 439 29.97 -7.52 28.18
C GLY A 439 31.39 -7.15 28.59
N ALA A 440 31.51 -6.20 29.51
CA ALA A 440 32.79 -5.86 30.13
C ALA A 440 33.35 -7.00 30.99
N LYS A 441 32.45 -7.80 31.56
CA LYS A 441 32.68 -9.07 32.26
C LYS A 441 31.59 -10.01 31.77
N GLY A 442 31.95 -11.21 31.35
CA GLY A 442 30.97 -12.22 30.93
C GLY A 442 30.20 -11.96 29.63
N ALA A 443 29.14 -12.74 29.44
CA ALA A 443 28.21 -12.61 28.32
C ALA A 443 26.97 -11.79 28.71
N ILE A 444 26.32 -11.19 27.72
CA ILE A 444 25.06 -10.46 27.83
C ILE A 444 24.08 -11.03 26.81
N ALA A 445 23.00 -11.63 27.30
CA ALA A 445 21.86 -12.02 26.48
C ALA A 445 20.86 -10.87 26.41
N ARG A 446 20.60 -10.32 25.22
CA ARG A 446 19.58 -9.28 25.02
C ARG A 446 18.31 -9.85 24.42
N VAL A 447 17.18 -9.33 24.86
CA VAL A 447 15.83 -9.66 24.41
C VAL A 447 15.11 -8.37 24.05
N VAL A 448 14.73 -8.23 22.79
CA VAL A 448 13.96 -7.08 22.30
C VAL A 448 12.52 -7.52 22.12
N LEU A 449 11.57 -6.83 22.76
CA LEU A 449 10.13 -7.09 22.62
C LEU A 449 9.39 -5.82 22.21
N PRO A 450 8.36 -5.90 21.34
CA PRO A 450 7.53 -4.76 21.00
C PRO A 450 6.64 -4.35 22.19
N LEU A 451 6.53 -3.05 22.46
CA LEU A 451 5.59 -2.54 23.45
C LEU A 451 4.15 -2.72 22.96
N ALA A 452 3.24 -2.96 23.90
CA ALA A 452 1.82 -2.99 23.65
C ALA A 452 1.33 -1.59 23.26
N ARG A 453 1.04 -1.37 21.97
CA ARG A 453 0.30 -0.19 21.50
C ARG A 453 -1.10 -0.16 22.06
#